data_AF-A0A7R9LLC5-F1
#
_entry.id   AF-A0A7R9LLC5-F1
#
_cell.length_a   1.000
_cell.length_b   1.000
_cell.length_c   1.000
_cell.angle_alpha   90.00
_cell.angle_beta   90.00
_cell.angle_gamma   90.00
#
_symmetry.space_group_name_H-M   'P 1'
#
loop_
_entity.id
_entity.type
_entity.pdbx_description
1 polymer ?
#
loop_
_entity_poly.entity_id
_entity_poly.type
_entity_poly.pdbx_seq_one_letter_code
_entity_poly.pdbx_strand_id
1 'polypeptide(L)'
;MQSEQNGANGCHLNGNSNGIHAKNHSKACVVLGAQWGDEGKGKVVDLLAIDSHIVCRCQGGNNAGHTVVVGNTEFDFHLLPSGIINNNCTAVVGNGVVIHLSQFFDEIRKNEGKGLSNWKKRLLVSDRAHLGM
;
A
#
# COMPACT_ATOMS: atom_id res chain seq x y z
N MET A 1 6.51 53.82 28.39
CA MET A 1 5.85 52.50 28.45
C MET A 1 6.94 51.44 28.31
N GLN A 2 7.06 50.57 29.31
CA GLN A 2 7.99 49.44 29.49
C GLN A 2 7.99 48.51 28.24
N SER A 3 9.12 48.20 27.59
CA SER A 3 10.19 47.19 27.84
C SER A 3 9.91 45.77 27.29
N GLU A 4 10.90 45.27 26.52
CA GLU A 4 11.23 43.88 26.12
C GLU A 4 10.41 43.18 25.01
N GLN A 5 11.07 42.84 23.89
CA GLN A 5 11.41 41.44 23.51
C GLN A 5 12.30 41.35 22.25
N ASN A 6 13.20 40.36 22.31
CA ASN A 6 14.23 39.93 21.36
C ASN A 6 13.82 39.83 19.88
N GLY A 7 14.71 40.25 18.99
CA GLY A 7 14.62 39.98 17.55
C GLY A 7 15.99 40.01 16.89
N ALA A 8 16.82 38.99 17.15
CA ALA A 8 18.03 38.76 16.36
C ALA A 8 17.59 38.41 14.93
N ASN A 9 17.90 39.30 14.00
CA ASN A 9 17.55 39.22 12.59
C ASN A 9 18.03 37.90 11.99
N GLY A 10 17.07 37.03 11.67
CA GLY A 10 17.29 35.74 11.03
C GLY A 10 17.96 35.89 9.67
N CYS A 11 18.94 35.02 9.43
CA CYS A 11 19.63 34.87 8.17
C CYS A 11 18.60 34.68 7.04
N HIS A 12 18.64 35.58 6.07
CA HIS A 12 17.90 35.51 4.82
C HIS A 12 18.43 34.32 4.01
N LEU A 13 17.76 33.17 4.09
CA LEU A 13 17.95 32.08 3.14
C LEU A 13 16.81 32.13 2.14
N ASN A 14 16.97 32.98 1.13
CA ASN A 14 16.16 32.96 -0.07
C ASN A 14 16.65 31.80 -0.96
N GLY A 15 16.28 30.58 -0.59
CA GLY A 15 16.59 29.35 -1.32
C GLY A 15 15.36 28.90 -2.10
N ASN A 16 15.27 29.32 -3.36
CA ASN A 16 14.36 28.75 -4.34
C ASN A 16 14.77 27.28 -4.59
N SER A 17 14.23 26.34 -3.81
CA SER A 17 14.45 24.89 -3.97
C SER A 17 13.51 24.26 -5.00
N ASN A 18 13.07 25.02 -6.01
CA ASN A 18 12.30 24.53 -7.15
C ASN A 18 13.20 23.83 -8.19
N GLY A 19 13.94 22.80 -7.78
CA GLY A 19 14.70 21.99 -8.72
C GLY A 19 15.54 20.92 -8.06
N ILE A 20 14.97 19.72 -7.85
CA ILE A 20 15.67 18.42 -8.01
C ILE A 20 14.75 17.18 -7.98
N HIS A 21 13.47 17.28 -7.62
CA HIS A 21 12.55 16.13 -7.73
C HIS A 21 11.14 16.53 -8.21
N ALA A 22 11.01 16.93 -9.47
CA ALA A 22 9.74 16.72 -10.15
C ALA A 22 9.56 15.20 -10.27
N LYS A 23 8.87 14.59 -9.30
CA LYS A 23 8.54 13.16 -9.28
C LYS A 23 7.71 12.83 -10.53
N ASN A 24 8.37 12.49 -11.64
CA ASN A 24 7.75 11.92 -12.83
C ASN A 24 7.33 10.48 -12.51
N HIS A 25 6.25 10.32 -11.75
CA HIS A 25 5.63 9.01 -11.59
C HIS A 25 4.86 8.70 -12.87
N SER A 26 5.19 7.57 -13.49
CA SER A 26 4.34 6.99 -14.52
C SER A 26 2.93 6.79 -13.95
N LYS A 27 1.88 6.96 -14.78
CA LYS A 27 0.48 6.82 -14.35
C LYS A 27 0.17 5.45 -13.72
N ALA A 28 0.97 4.44 -14.06
CA ALA A 28 0.97 3.13 -13.43
C ALA A 28 2.41 2.69 -13.15
N CYS A 29 2.64 2.06 -12.01
CA CYS A 29 3.90 1.43 -11.63
C CYS A 29 3.65 -0.06 -11.41
N VAL A 30 4.54 -0.93 -11.89
CA VAL A 30 4.40 -2.38 -11.79
C VAL A 30 5.64 -2.94 -11.10
N VAL A 31 5.42 -3.74 -10.06
CA VAL A 31 6.47 -4.52 -9.38
C VAL A 31 6.36 -5.96 -9.86
N LEU A 32 7.39 -6.45 -10.55
CA LEU A 32 7.46 -7.81 -11.10
C LEU A 32 8.66 -8.57 -10.55
N GLY A 33 8.54 -9.90 -10.49
CA GLY A 33 9.67 -10.78 -10.17
C GLY A 33 10.54 -10.95 -11.40
N ALA A 34 11.85 -10.94 -11.19
CA ALA A 34 12.82 -11.14 -12.27
C ALA A 34 13.33 -12.60 -12.32
N GLN A 35 13.02 -13.40 -11.31
CA GLN A 35 13.53 -14.76 -11.14
C GLN A 35 12.37 -15.73 -10.86
N TRP A 36 12.56 -16.70 -9.96
CA TRP A 36 11.63 -17.79 -9.67
C TRP A 36 10.79 -17.57 -8.40
N GLY A 37 10.63 -16.32 -7.94
CA GLY A 37 9.85 -16.00 -6.75
C GLY A 37 10.70 -15.57 -5.56
N ASP A 38 10.02 -15.22 -4.46
CA ASP A 38 10.60 -14.83 -3.18
C ASP A 38 11.65 -13.70 -3.19
N GLU A 39 11.64 -12.86 -4.22
CA GLU A 39 12.59 -11.73 -4.35
C GLU A 39 12.26 -10.55 -3.41
N GLY A 40 11.26 -10.68 -2.55
CA GLY A 40 10.84 -9.61 -1.62
C GLY A 40 10.01 -8.50 -2.26
N LYS A 41 9.29 -8.79 -3.36
CA LYS A 41 8.42 -7.84 -4.08
C LYS A 41 7.46 -7.08 -3.17
N GLY A 42 6.89 -7.76 -2.18
CA GLY A 42 5.95 -7.14 -1.24
C GLY A 42 6.55 -5.95 -0.49
N LYS A 43 7.83 -6.01 -0.09
CA LYS A 43 8.51 -4.88 0.55
C LYS A 43 8.63 -3.66 -0.37
N VAL A 44 8.87 -3.89 -1.66
CA VAL A 44 8.90 -2.81 -2.67
C VAL A 44 7.50 -2.24 -2.89
N VAL A 45 6.48 -3.10 -2.95
CA VAL A 45 5.08 -2.68 -3.04
C VAL A 45 4.69 -1.81 -1.84
N ASP A 46 5.07 -2.17 -0.62
CA ASP A 46 4.75 -1.37 0.58
C ASP A 46 5.38 0.02 0.52
N LEU A 47 6.64 0.12 0.09
CA LEU A 47 7.33 1.40 -0.08
C LEU A 47 6.62 2.30 -1.10
N LEU A 48 6.16 1.72 -2.22
CA LEU A 48 5.45 2.46 -3.27
C LEU A 48 3.99 2.77 -2.88
N ALA A 49 3.38 1.94 -2.03
CA ALA A 49 2.00 2.10 -1.59
C ALA A 49 1.78 3.32 -0.68
N ILE A 50 2.85 3.89 -0.10
CA ILE A 50 2.78 5.12 0.72
C ILE A 50 2.19 6.28 -0.09
N ASP A 51 2.65 6.46 -1.33
CA ASP A 51 2.24 7.56 -2.22
C ASP A 51 1.17 7.13 -3.26
N SER A 52 0.65 5.90 -3.18
CA SER A 52 -0.27 5.35 -4.17
C SER A 52 -1.74 5.50 -3.74
N HIS A 53 -2.57 5.99 -4.66
CA HIS A 53 -4.03 6.06 -4.47
C HIS A 53 -4.72 4.71 -4.69
N ILE A 54 -4.13 3.84 -5.54
CA ILE A 54 -4.66 2.53 -5.90
C ILE A 54 -3.51 1.52 -5.88
N VAL A 55 -3.73 0.38 -5.22
CA VAL A 55 -2.81 -0.77 -5.26
C VAL A 55 -3.61 -1.99 -5.70
N CYS A 56 -3.12 -2.68 -6.72
CA CYS A 56 -3.84 -3.78 -7.35
C CYS A 56 -3.02 -5.06 -7.44
N ARG A 57 -3.70 -6.19 -7.30
CA ARG A 57 -3.18 -7.51 -7.69
C ARG A 57 -3.84 -7.91 -9.01
N CYS A 58 -3.04 -8.16 -10.04
CA CYS A 58 -3.54 -8.44 -11.39
C CYS A 58 -3.67 -9.94 -11.72
N GLN A 59 -2.88 -10.80 -11.06
CA GLN A 59 -2.72 -12.21 -11.41
C GLN A 59 -2.48 -13.08 -10.17
N GLY A 60 -2.62 -14.39 -10.36
CA GLY A 60 -2.25 -15.42 -9.38
C GLY A 60 -3.39 -15.78 -8.41
N GLY A 61 -3.04 -16.41 -7.30
CA GLY A 61 -3.96 -16.80 -6.23
C GLY A 61 -3.31 -16.57 -4.87
N ASN A 62 -3.69 -17.36 -3.87
CA ASN A 62 -3.20 -17.25 -2.48
C ASN A 62 -1.91 -18.03 -2.21
N ASN A 63 -1.13 -18.37 -3.25
CA ASN A 63 0.08 -19.19 -3.16
C ASN A 63 1.31 -18.44 -2.61
N ALA A 64 1.24 -17.12 -2.51
CA ALA A 64 2.33 -16.29 -2.02
C ALA A 64 1.79 -15.34 -0.94
N GLY A 65 2.49 -15.32 0.19
CA GLY A 65 2.23 -14.44 1.32
C GLY A 65 3.15 -13.23 1.32
N HIS A 66 2.69 -12.15 1.94
CA HIS A 66 3.48 -10.96 2.25
C HIS A 66 3.07 -10.39 3.59
N THR A 67 4.02 -10.37 4.52
CA THR A 67 3.82 -9.83 5.86
C THR A 67 4.24 -8.37 5.92
N VAL A 68 3.36 -7.53 6.47
CA VAL A 68 3.63 -6.10 6.72
C VAL A 68 3.56 -5.82 8.21
N VAL A 69 4.55 -5.10 8.73
CA VAL A 69 4.57 -4.65 10.12
C VAL A 69 4.27 -3.15 10.17
N VAL A 70 3.24 -2.76 10.90
CA VAL A 70 2.87 -1.37 11.17
C VAL A 70 2.93 -1.12 12.66
N GLY A 71 3.92 -0.33 13.10
CA GLY A 71 4.21 -0.18 14.52
C GLY A 71 4.55 -1.54 15.15
N ASN A 72 3.72 -2.00 16.08
CA ASN A 72 3.89 -3.29 16.77
C ASN A 72 2.92 -4.38 16.27
N THR A 73 2.24 -4.14 15.14
CA THR A 73 1.21 -5.04 14.62
C THR A 73 1.65 -5.65 13.29
N GLU A 74 1.56 -6.97 13.21
CA GLU A 74 1.94 -7.75 12.03
C GLU A 74 0.69 -8.20 11.24
N PHE A 75 0.56 -7.75 10.01
CA PHE A 75 -0.49 -8.14 9.06
C PHE A 75 0.06 -9.13 8.04
N ASP A 76 -0.75 -10.11 7.67
CA ASP A 76 -0.35 -11.17 6.73
C ASP A 76 -1.31 -11.20 5.55
N PHE A 77 -0.79 -10.95 4.36
CA PHE A 77 -1.57 -10.83 3.12
C PHE A 77 -1.20 -11.93 2.13
N HIS A 78 -2.22 -12.60 1.61
CA HIS A 78 -2.06 -13.63 0.58
C HIS A 78 -2.77 -13.21 -0.71
N LEU A 79 -4.04 -12.85 -0.63
CA LEU A 79 -4.84 -12.41 -1.78
C LEU A 79 -5.11 -10.90 -1.76
N LEU A 80 -5.27 -10.32 -0.57
CA LEU A 80 -5.46 -8.88 -0.43
C LEU A 80 -4.20 -8.14 -0.89
N PRO A 81 -4.33 -7.06 -1.69
CA PRO A 81 -3.21 -6.15 -1.91
C PRO A 81 -2.79 -5.50 -0.58
N SER A 82 -1.51 -5.61 -0.18
CA SER A 82 -1.01 -5.12 1.12
C SER A 82 -1.19 -3.61 1.33
N GLY A 83 -1.27 -2.85 0.23
CA GLY A 83 -1.63 -1.43 0.24
C GLY A 83 -2.98 -1.12 0.89
N ILE A 84 -3.85 -2.11 1.14
CA ILE A 84 -5.11 -1.93 1.88
C ILE A 84 -4.91 -1.39 3.31
N ILE A 85 -3.72 -1.55 3.89
CA ILE A 85 -3.32 -0.94 5.17
C ILE A 85 -3.40 0.58 5.11
N ASN A 86 -3.04 1.19 3.97
CA ASN A 86 -3.13 2.63 3.80
C ASN A 86 -4.60 3.02 3.65
N ASN A 87 -5.13 3.77 4.63
CA ASN A 87 -6.53 4.21 4.63
C ASN A 87 -6.88 5.15 3.46
N ASN A 88 -5.89 5.75 2.82
CA ASN A 88 -6.06 6.60 1.64
C ASN A 88 -5.97 5.82 0.32
N CYS A 89 -5.71 4.52 0.39
CA CYS A 89 -5.54 3.67 -0.79
C CYS A 89 -6.76 2.76 -1.02
N THR A 90 -7.19 2.67 -2.28
CA THR A 90 -8.12 1.65 -2.77
C THR A 90 -7.35 0.39 -3.15
N ALA A 91 -7.74 -0.75 -2.60
CA ALA A 91 -7.18 -2.05 -2.93
C ALA A 91 -8.05 -2.74 -3.99
N VAL A 92 -7.43 -3.25 -5.05
CA VAL A 92 -8.15 -3.89 -6.17
C VAL A 92 -7.66 -5.32 -6.40
N VAL A 93 -8.58 -6.27 -6.39
CA VAL A 93 -8.36 -7.65 -6.87
C VAL A 93 -8.82 -7.72 -8.32
N GLY A 94 -7.87 -7.83 -9.24
CA GLY A 94 -8.11 -7.81 -10.68
C GLY A 94 -8.69 -9.11 -11.24
N ASN A 95 -9.14 -9.06 -12.49
CA ASN A 95 -9.81 -10.18 -13.17
C ASN A 95 -8.91 -11.41 -13.44
N GLY A 96 -7.59 -11.24 -13.46
CA GLY A 96 -6.64 -12.35 -13.60
C GLY A 96 -6.38 -13.13 -12.31
N VAL A 97 -7.04 -12.76 -11.20
CA VAL A 97 -6.89 -13.45 -9.93
C VAL A 97 -7.86 -14.62 -9.82
N VAL A 98 -7.37 -15.73 -9.25
CA VAL A 98 -8.18 -16.87 -8.82
C VAL A 98 -8.43 -16.74 -7.31
N ILE A 99 -9.70 -16.62 -6.93
CA ILE A 99 -10.15 -16.33 -5.56
C ILE A 99 -10.69 -17.60 -4.92
N HIS A 100 -10.04 -18.08 -3.87
CA HIS A 100 -10.59 -19.10 -2.99
C HIS A 100 -11.39 -18.42 -1.86
N LEU A 101 -12.72 -18.50 -1.89
CA LEU A 101 -13.59 -17.66 -1.06
C LEU A 101 -13.37 -17.82 0.44
N SER A 102 -13.26 -19.05 0.95
CA SER A 102 -13.10 -19.25 2.40
C SER A 102 -11.80 -18.65 2.91
N GLN A 103 -10.68 -18.95 2.25
CA GLN A 103 -9.35 -18.40 2.55
C GLN A 103 -9.30 -16.88 2.42
N PHE A 104 -9.98 -16.30 1.42
CA PHE A 104 -10.08 -14.85 1.28
C PHE A 104 -10.78 -14.20 2.47
N PHE A 105 -11.91 -14.75 2.91
CA PHE A 105 -12.61 -14.23 4.07
C PHE A 105 -11.88 -14.53 5.39
N ASP A 106 -11.17 -15.65 5.48
CA ASP A 106 -10.29 -15.95 6.63
C ASP A 106 -9.16 -14.93 6.76
N GLU A 107 -8.51 -14.58 5.65
CA GLU A 107 -7.48 -13.55 5.58
C GLU A 107 -8.02 -12.19 6.04
N ILE A 108 -9.20 -11.79 5.53
CA ILE A 108 -9.87 -10.55 5.94
C ILE A 108 -10.15 -10.56 7.45
N ARG A 109 -10.77 -11.62 7.99
CA ARG A 109 -11.11 -11.70 9.43
C ARG A 109 -9.88 -11.65 10.31
N LYS A 110 -8.81 -12.38 9.93
CA LYS A 110 -7.54 -12.39 10.66
C LYS A 110 -6.94 -10.98 10.75
N ASN A 111 -6.90 -10.26 9.63
CA ASN A 111 -6.33 -8.91 9.61
C ASN A 111 -7.27 -7.87 10.26
N GLU A 112 -8.59 -8.02 10.13
CA GLU A 112 -9.58 -7.18 10.82
C GLU A 112 -9.44 -7.30 12.35
N GLY A 113 -9.25 -8.51 12.86
CA GLY A 113 -8.96 -8.76 14.28
C GLY A 113 -7.65 -8.12 14.80
N LYS A 114 -6.74 -7.76 13.89
CA LYS A 114 -5.49 -7.05 14.19
C LYS A 114 -5.59 -5.53 14.00
N GLY A 115 -6.75 -5.01 13.59
CA GLY A 115 -6.98 -3.58 13.42
C GLY A 115 -7.12 -3.10 11.98
N LEU A 116 -7.15 -4.00 10.98
CA LEU A 116 -7.48 -3.62 9.61
C LEU A 116 -8.94 -3.11 9.55
N SER A 117 -9.11 -1.81 9.42
CA SER A 117 -10.42 -1.15 9.46
C SER A 117 -10.80 -0.52 8.12
N ASN A 118 -12.10 -0.26 7.94
CA ASN A 118 -12.67 0.41 6.77
C ASN A 118 -12.37 -0.24 5.40
N TRP A 119 -11.88 -1.49 5.38
CA TRP A 119 -11.52 -2.22 4.17
C TRP A 119 -12.72 -2.38 3.23
N LYS A 120 -13.94 -2.57 3.76
CA LYS A 120 -15.18 -2.75 2.96
C LYS A 120 -15.47 -1.60 2.00
N LYS A 121 -15.02 -0.39 2.31
CA LYS A 121 -15.23 0.81 1.47
C LYS A 121 -14.13 0.99 0.41
N ARG A 122 -13.04 0.25 0.53
CA ARG A 122 -11.80 0.46 -0.23
C ARG A 122 -11.32 -0.78 -0.98
N LEU A 123 -11.91 -1.95 -0.70
CA LEU A 123 -11.62 -3.19 -1.40
C LEU A 123 -12.60 -3.35 -2.55
N LEU A 124 -12.06 -3.39 -3.77
CA LEU A 124 -12.80 -3.70 -4.98
C LEU A 124 -12.35 -5.06 -5.50
N VAL A 125 -13.32 -5.91 -5.83
CA VAL A 125 -13.07 -7.22 -6.44
C VAL A 125 -13.72 -7.21 -7.81
N SER A 126 -12.93 -7.53 -8.83
CA SER A 126 -13.43 -7.67 -10.19
C SER A 126 -14.49 -8.76 -10.26
N ASP A 127 -15.65 -8.46 -10.84
CA ASP A 127 -16.73 -9.41 -11.12
C ASP A 127 -16.31 -10.53 -12.11
N ARG A 128 -15.24 -10.28 -12.88
CA ARG A 128 -14.62 -11.25 -13.81
C ARG A 128 -13.48 -12.09 -13.20
N ALA A 129 -13.20 -11.98 -11.91
CA ALA A 129 -12.21 -12.83 -11.26
C ALA A 129 -12.71 -14.28 -11.20
N HIS A 130 -11.80 -15.24 -11.36
CA HIS A 130 -12.17 -16.65 -11.31
C HIS A 130 -12.31 -17.11 -9.85
N LEU A 131 -13.23 -18.04 -9.59
CA LEU A 131 -13.33 -18.68 -8.29
C LEU A 131 -12.51 -19.98 -8.30
N GLY A 132 -11.57 -20.10 -7.36
CA GLY A 132 -10.93 -21.37 -7.04
C GLY A 132 -11.87 -22.19 -6.18
N MET A 133 -12.16 -23.42 -6.60
CA MET A 133 -12.96 -24.39 -5.83
C MET A 133 -12.13 -25.09 -4.77
#